data_AF-A0AAV9RWY6-F1
#
_entry.id   AF-A0AAV9RWY6-F1
#
_cell.length_a   1.000
_cell.length_b   1.000
_cell.length_c   1.000
_cell.angle_alpha   90.00
_cell.angle_beta   90.00
_cell.angle_gamma   90.00
#
_symmetry.space_group_name_H-M   'P 1'
#
loop_
_entity.id
_entity.type
_entity.pdbx_description
1 polymer ?
#
loop_
_entity_poly.entity_id
_entity_poly.type
_entity_poly.pdbx_seq_one_letter_code
_entity_poly.pdbx_strand_id
1 'polypeptide(L)'
;MFGKLYNTLVFVLLFCHDLCDCQKKKETLLSEKVTQMMDWTSKRSVIRMNGEKFRRFVKAHPRNYSVFIMFTALQPQRQCGVCRQADEEFHVLANSWHYSSAFTNRIFFASVDFDEGSDVFQMLNMNSAPTFLHFPSKGKPRRSDTYELQVKGFSAEQLARWVADRTDVQEKTRHAPLLHPPDHSPAPGQGPEPQEEECLHAKEDFVLEGGPDMGFLGAAFPMDPSPGIHHFVNRVIVTPNISP
;
A
#
# COMPACT_ATOMS: atom_id res chain seq x y z
N MET A 1 -39.22 -41.02 20.02
CA MET A 1 -37.97 -40.60 19.34
C MET A 1 -38.08 -39.25 18.64
N PHE A 2 -39.22 -38.91 18.00
CA PHE A 2 -39.43 -37.63 17.29
C PHE A 2 -39.22 -36.35 18.11
N GLY A 3 -39.66 -36.31 19.38
CA GLY A 3 -39.48 -35.10 20.22
C GLY A 3 -38.01 -34.77 20.53
N LYS A 4 -37.13 -35.77 20.59
CA LYS A 4 -35.69 -35.56 20.75
C LYS A 4 -35.09 -34.98 19.47
N LEU A 5 -35.50 -35.47 18.29
CA LEU A 5 -35.03 -34.98 17.00
C LEU A 5 -35.48 -33.53 16.74
N TYR A 6 -36.73 -33.20 17.07
CA TYR A 6 -37.27 -31.84 16.96
C TYR A 6 -36.52 -30.84 17.86
N ASN A 7 -36.32 -31.19 19.13
CA ASN A 7 -35.55 -30.33 20.04
C ASN A 7 -34.10 -30.14 19.59
N THR A 8 -33.49 -31.17 19.01
CA THR A 8 -32.12 -31.07 18.47
C THR A 8 -32.07 -30.15 17.24
N LEU A 9 -33.06 -30.26 16.34
CA LEU A 9 -33.17 -29.41 15.15
C LEU A 9 -33.40 -27.93 15.51
N VAL A 10 -34.27 -27.66 16.49
CA VAL A 10 -34.52 -26.29 16.99
C VAL A 10 -33.27 -25.71 17.64
N PHE A 11 -32.53 -26.50 18.43
CA PHE A 11 -31.26 -26.06 19.01
C PHE A 11 -30.22 -25.72 17.94
N VAL A 12 -30.09 -26.56 16.91
CA VAL A 12 -29.17 -26.30 15.78
C VAL A 12 -29.58 -25.03 15.03
N LEU A 13 -30.88 -24.81 14.79
CA LEU A 13 -31.37 -23.61 14.12
C LEU A 13 -31.13 -22.33 14.94
N LEU A 14 -31.34 -22.38 16.26
CA LEU A 14 -31.03 -21.27 17.17
C LEU A 14 -29.53 -20.97 17.21
N PHE A 15 -28.68 -22.00 17.36
CA PHE A 15 -27.23 -21.83 17.35
C PHE A 15 -26.70 -21.33 16.00
N CYS A 16 -27.27 -21.77 14.88
CA CYS A 16 -26.93 -21.26 13.55
C CYS A 16 -27.31 -19.79 13.37
N HIS A 17 -28.44 -19.36 13.95
CA HIS A 17 -28.87 -17.97 13.88
C HIS A 17 -27.90 -17.05 14.64
N ASP A 18 -27.50 -17.42 15.86
CA ASP A 18 -26.56 -16.65 16.68
C ASP A 18 -25.15 -16.55 16.05
N LEU A 19 -24.67 -17.64 15.45
CA LEU A 19 -23.39 -17.64 14.71
C LEU A 19 -23.44 -16.72 13.49
N CYS A 20 -24.55 -16.73 12.75
CA CYS A 20 -24.71 -15.93 11.53
C CYS A 20 -24.77 -14.41 11.84
N ASP A 21 -25.50 -14.02 12.88
CA ASP A 21 -25.63 -12.61 13.28
C ASP A 21 -24.32 -12.02 13.81
N CYS A 22 -23.51 -12.83 14.51
CA CYS A 22 -22.19 -12.41 14.96
C CYS A 22 -21.22 -12.20 13.79
N GLN A 23 -21.26 -13.04 12.75
CA GLN A 23 -20.43 -12.88 11.55
C GLN A 23 -20.82 -11.62 10.78
N LYS A 24 -22.12 -11.38 10.56
CA LYS A 24 -22.61 -10.16 9.92
C LYS A 24 -22.14 -8.90 10.64
N LYS A 25 -22.26 -8.84 11.97
CA LYS A 25 -21.78 -7.71 12.78
C LYS A 25 -20.27 -7.45 12.61
N LYS A 26 -19.46 -8.51 12.53
CA LYS A 26 -18.01 -8.40 12.32
C LYS A 26 -17.67 -7.91 10.92
N GLU A 27 -18.37 -8.39 9.90
CA GLU A 27 -18.19 -7.96 8.51
C GLU A 27 -18.60 -6.49 8.32
N THR A 28 -19.74 -6.07 8.88
CA THR A 28 -20.18 -4.68 8.84
C THR A 28 -19.14 -3.76 9.50
N LEU A 29 -18.70 -4.08 10.71
CA LEU A 29 -17.68 -3.29 11.42
C LEU A 29 -16.35 -3.23 10.66
N LEU A 30 -15.92 -4.35 10.06
CA LEU A 30 -14.72 -4.37 9.24
C LEU A 30 -14.86 -3.45 8.03
N SER A 31 -15.99 -3.52 7.32
CA SER A 31 -16.25 -2.70 6.15
C SER A 31 -16.24 -1.20 6.49
N GLU A 32 -16.87 -0.81 7.60
CA GLU A 32 -16.85 0.57 8.10
C GLU A 32 -15.42 1.05 8.39
N LYS A 33 -14.58 0.21 9.01
CA LYS A 33 -13.19 0.56 9.29
C LYS A 33 -12.38 0.78 8.02
N VAL A 34 -12.56 -0.08 7.01
CA VAL A 34 -11.86 0.05 5.73
C VAL A 34 -12.32 1.31 4.99
N THR A 35 -13.62 1.57 4.94
CA THR A 35 -14.16 2.80 4.32
C THR A 35 -13.59 4.05 4.98
N GLN A 36 -13.55 4.11 6.31
CA GLN A 36 -12.96 5.25 7.02
C GLN A 36 -11.47 5.43 6.73
N MET A 37 -10.70 4.33 6.66
CA MET A 37 -9.28 4.38 6.30
C MET A 37 -9.09 4.88 4.85
N MET A 38 -9.95 4.45 3.92
CA MET A 38 -9.93 4.93 2.53
C MET A 38 -10.28 6.41 2.44
N ASP A 39 -11.27 6.89 3.20
CA ASP A 39 -11.66 8.30 3.25
C ASP A 39 -10.56 9.21 3.80
N TRP A 40 -9.72 8.70 4.71
CA TRP A 40 -8.53 9.44 5.16
C TRP A 40 -7.42 9.38 4.13
N THR A 41 -7.21 8.22 3.52
CA THR A 41 -6.17 8.00 2.50
C THR A 41 -6.39 8.87 1.26
N SER A 42 -7.65 9.08 0.86
CA SER A 42 -7.99 9.95 -0.27
C SER A 42 -7.67 11.43 -0.03
N LYS A 43 -7.58 11.85 1.25
CA LYS A 43 -7.22 13.22 1.64
C LYS A 43 -5.72 13.38 1.85
N ARG A 44 -5.06 12.35 2.37
CA ARG A 44 -3.63 12.32 2.72
C ARG A 44 -3.10 10.91 2.53
N SER A 45 -1.96 10.76 1.84
CA SER A 45 -1.31 9.45 1.66
C SER A 45 -0.83 8.81 2.96
N VAL A 46 -0.49 9.62 3.97
CA VAL A 46 -0.12 9.17 5.32
C VAL A 46 -1.19 9.59 6.33
N ILE A 47 -1.80 8.62 7.00
CA ILE A 47 -2.83 8.84 8.01
C ILE A 47 -2.18 9.18 9.36
N ARG A 48 -2.40 10.40 9.86
CA ARG A 48 -2.00 10.75 11.24
C ARG A 48 -2.91 10.09 12.28
N MET A 49 -2.29 9.32 13.16
CA MET A 49 -2.95 8.54 14.21
C MET A 49 -2.53 9.01 15.60
N ASN A 50 -3.51 9.11 16.50
CA ASN A 50 -3.29 9.22 17.94
C ASN A 50 -3.42 7.83 18.61
N GLY A 51 -3.30 7.77 19.93
CA GLY A 51 -3.42 6.51 20.67
C GLY A 51 -4.76 5.79 20.47
N GLU A 52 -5.88 6.52 20.40
CA GLU A 52 -7.21 5.94 20.18
C GLU A 52 -7.37 5.36 18.78
N LYS A 53 -7.02 6.13 17.73
CA LYS A 53 -7.03 5.67 16.34
C LYS A 53 -6.12 4.46 16.16
N PHE A 54 -4.92 4.49 16.74
CA PHE A 54 -4.01 3.34 16.70
C PHE A 54 -4.67 2.10 17.30
N ARG A 55 -5.26 2.20 18.51
CA ARG A 55 -5.96 1.07 19.13
C ARG A 55 -7.11 0.57 18.26
N ARG A 56 -7.94 1.46 17.71
CA ARG A 56 -9.14 1.10 16.94
C ARG A 56 -8.82 0.51 15.56
N PHE A 57 -7.90 1.11 14.82
CA PHE A 57 -7.64 0.74 13.42
C PHE A 57 -6.47 -0.22 13.25
N VAL A 58 -5.50 -0.22 14.18
CA VAL A 58 -4.27 -1.02 14.05
C VAL A 58 -4.27 -2.22 15.00
N LYS A 59 -4.70 -2.06 16.27
CA LYS A 59 -4.67 -3.16 17.26
C LYS A 59 -5.96 -3.97 17.31
N ALA A 60 -7.13 -3.31 17.24
CA ALA A 60 -8.41 -4.00 17.35
C ALA A 60 -8.70 -4.86 16.12
N HIS A 61 -9.26 -6.04 16.37
CA HIS A 61 -9.82 -6.94 15.36
C HIS A 61 -11.31 -6.62 15.15
N PRO A 62 -11.91 -7.02 14.02
CA PRO A 62 -11.31 -7.64 12.82
C PRO A 62 -10.49 -6.67 11.96
N ARG A 63 -9.57 -7.22 11.15
CA ARG A 63 -8.79 -6.51 10.12
C ARG A 63 -8.51 -7.42 8.91
N ASN A 64 -8.58 -6.88 7.71
CA ASN A 64 -8.21 -7.53 6.44
C ASN A 64 -7.19 -6.71 5.64
N TYR A 65 -6.60 -5.71 6.27
CA TYR A 65 -5.61 -4.80 5.71
C TYR A 65 -4.34 -4.78 6.56
N SER A 66 -3.22 -4.54 5.90
CA SER A 66 -1.91 -4.28 6.50
C SER A 66 -1.72 -2.79 6.71
N VAL A 67 -1.03 -2.42 7.78
CA VAL A 67 -0.71 -1.01 8.07
C VAL A 67 0.79 -0.88 8.27
N PHE A 68 1.40 0.03 7.52
CA PHE A 68 2.79 0.45 7.70
C PHE A 68 2.81 1.76 8.46
N ILE A 69 3.46 1.77 9.62
CA ILE A 69 3.37 2.87 10.58
C ILE A 69 4.76 3.40 10.88
N MET A 70 4.92 4.71 10.71
CA MET A 70 6.07 5.45 11.20
C MET A 70 5.77 6.05 12.59
N PHE A 71 6.53 5.64 13.58
CA PHE A 71 6.58 6.28 14.89
C PHE A 71 7.62 7.39 14.87
N THR A 72 7.21 8.61 15.16
CA THR A 72 8.04 9.80 14.97
C THR A 72 7.91 10.80 16.12
N ALA A 73 8.72 11.86 16.09
CA ALA A 73 8.69 12.96 17.05
C ALA A 73 9.02 14.26 16.29
N LEU A 74 8.03 14.76 15.54
CA LEU A 74 8.19 15.91 14.63
C LEU A 74 8.03 17.25 15.35
N GLN A 75 7.51 17.26 16.57
CA GLN A 75 7.29 18.49 17.31
C GLN A 75 8.61 19.27 17.47
N PRO A 76 8.64 20.59 17.19
CA PRO A 76 9.88 21.37 17.21
C PRO A 76 10.64 21.30 18.54
N GLN A 77 9.90 21.14 19.66
CA GLN A 77 10.43 20.97 21.02
C GLN A 77 11.33 19.74 21.16
N ARG A 78 11.14 18.70 20.33
CA ARG A 78 11.92 17.46 20.36
C ARG A 78 13.23 17.56 19.56
N GLN A 79 13.36 18.56 18.69
CA GLN A 79 14.54 18.82 17.87
C GLN A 79 15.07 17.59 17.08
N CYS A 80 14.19 16.66 16.72
CA CYS A 80 14.57 15.43 16.01
C CYS A 80 14.80 15.68 14.51
N GLY A 81 16.05 15.93 14.11
CA GLY A 81 16.42 16.13 12.70
C GLY A 81 16.16 14.90 11.82
N VAL A 82 16.54 13.71 12.31
CA VAL A 82 16.36 12.44 11.59
C VAL A 82 14.87 12.12 11.38
N CYS A 83 14.01 12.48 12.35
CA CYS A 83 12.57 12.27 12.24
C CYS A 83 11.96 13.06 11.08
N ARG A 84 12.43 14.29 10.81
CA ARG A 84 11.93 15.10 9.69
C ARG A 84 12.34 14.53 8.34
N GLN A 85 13.60 14.14 8.20
CA GLN A 85 14.11 13.53 6.97
C GLN A 85 13.40 12.21 6.67
N ALA A 86 13.21 11.38 7.70
CA ALA A 86 12.48 10.13 7.56
C ALA A 86 10.98 10.34 7.23
N ASP A 87 10.36 11.41 7.76
CA ASP A 87 8.97 11.77 7.43
C ASP A 87 8.82 12.19 5.97
N GLU A 88 9.76 12.96 5.42
CA GLU A 88 9.78 13.36 4.01
C GLU A 88 9.83 12.12 3.09
N GLU A 89 10.81 11.22 3.32
CA GLU A 89 10.95 9.98 2.55
C GLU A 89 9.73 9.06 2.68
N PHE A 90 9.13 8.99 3.87
CA PHE A 90 7.93 8.19 4.10
C PHE A 90 6.70 8.74 3.36
N HIS A 91 6.57 10.07 3.26
CA HIS A 91 5.53 10.69 2.43
C HIS A 91 5.76 10.48 0.94
N VAL A 92 7.02 10.52 0.47
CA VAL A 92 7.36 10.18 -0.92
C VAL A 92 6.89 8.76 -1.24
N LEU A 93 7.24 7.77 -0.41
CA LEU A 93 6.78 6.39 -0.54
C LEU A 93 5.24 6.30 -0.58
N ALA A 94 4.56 6.90 0.40
CA ALA A 94 3.11 6.79 0.52
C ALA A 94 2.39 7.44 -0.66
N ASN A 95 2.91 8.57 -1.17
CA ASN A 95 2.39 9.24 -2.38
C ASN A 95 2.60 8.35 -3.61
N SER A 96 3.81 7.83 -3.81
CA SER A 96 4.11 6.91 -4.92
C SER A 96 3.22 5.67 -4.89
N TRP A 97 2.93 5.14 -3.71
CA TRP A 97 2.00 4.02 -3.57
C TRP A 97 0.55 4.40 -3.91
N HIS A 98 0.10 5.58 -3.46
CA HIS A 98 -1.27 6.04 -3.69
C HIS A 98 -1.59 6.24 -5.18
N TYR A 99 -0.61 6.71 -5.97
CA TYR A 99 -0.76 6.91 -7.41
C TYR A 99 -0.35 5.70 -8.26
N SER A 100 0.11 4.61 -7.63
CA SER A 100 0.51 3.39 -8.33
C SER A 100 -0.70 2.56 -8.74
N SER A 101 -0.57 1.80 -9.83
CA SER A 101 -1.55 0.77 -10.22
C SER A 101 -1.67 -0.36 -9.20
N ALA A 102 -0.68 -0.51 -8.30
CA ALA A 102 -0.70 -1.45 -7.18
C ALA A 102 -1.52 -0.97 -5.97
N PHE A 103 -2.12 0.23 -6.04
CA PHE A 103 -2.95 0.75 -4.95
C PHE A 103 -4.16 -0.16 -4.68
N THR A 104 -4.32 -0.55 -3.41
CA THR A 104 -5.44 -1.38 -2.95
C THR A 104 -5.94 -0.89 -1.60
N ASN A 105 -7.18 -1.23 -1.25
CA ASN A 105 -7.75 -0.99 0.08
C ASN A 105 -7.22 -1.94 1.18
N ARG A 106 -6.08 -2.60 0.92
CA ARG A 106 -5.48 -3.59 1.81
C ARG A 106 -4.18 -3.11 2.43
N ILE A 107 -3.62 -1.99 1.98
CA ILE A 107 -2.34 -1.45 2.48
C ILE A 107 -2.55 0.02 2.78
N PHE A 108 -2.24 0.41 4.02
CA PHE A 108 -2.37 1.78 4.50
C PHE A 108 -1.08 2.26 5.14
N PHE A 109 -0.74 3.52 4.91
CA PHE A 109 0.39 4.19 5.54
C PHE A 109 -0.11 5.13 6.62
N ALA A 110 0.53 5.10 7.78
CA ALA A 110 0.16 5.94 8.91
C ALA A 110 1.38 6.42 9.68
N SER A 111 1.19 7.48 10.46
CA SER A 111 2.20 7.98 11.38
C SER A 111 1.60 8.25 12.75
N VAL A 112 2.39 7.99 13.79
CA VAL A 112 2.06 8.30 15.19
C VAL A 112 3.18 9.17 15.74
N ASP A 113 2.85 10.40 16.11
CA ASP A 113 3.78 11.30 16.78
C ASP A 113 3.82 11.00 18.29
N PHE A 114 5.01 11.11 18.89
CA PHE A 114 5.22 10.90 20.32
C PHE A 114 4.31 11.79 21.19
N ASP A 115 4.13 13.06 20.81
CA ASP A 115 3.33 13.99 21.60
C ASP A 115 1.81 13.73 21.46
N GLU A 116 1.36 13.08 20.38
CA GLU A 116 -0.05 12.68 20.16
C GLU A 116 -0.39 11.26 20.66
N GLY A 117 0.62 10.40 20.80
CA GLY A 117 0.45 8.96 21.03
C GLY A 117 1.48 8.37 21.99
N SER A 118 1.92 9.12 23.00
CA SER A 118 2.92 8.68 23.99
C SER A 118 2.55 7.35 24.67
N ASP A 119 1.26 7.08 24.86
CA ASP A 119 0.71 5.82 25.35
C ASP A 119 1.01 4.63 24.42
N VAL A 120 1.05 4.85 23.11
CA VAL A 120 1.41 3.83 22.11
C VAL A 120 2.91 3.52 22.16
N PHE A 121 3.76 4.54 22.34
CA PHE A 121 5.20 4.34 22.51
C PHE A 121 5.49 3.49 23.75
N GLN A 122 4.82 3.77 24.87
CA GLN A 122 4.94 2.96 26.09
C GLN A 122 4.41 1.54 25.88
N MET A 123 3.24 1.38 25.25
CA MET A 123 2.65 0.07 24.97
C MET A 123 3.54 -0.82 24.11
N LEU A 124 4.29 -0.23 23.17
CA LEU A 124 5.22 -0.95 22.30
C LEU A 124 6.65 -0.99 22.83
N ASN A 125 6.88 -0.44 24.03
CA ASN A 125 8.19 -0.33 24.66
C ASN A 125 9.24 0.34 23.76
N MET A 126 8.83 1.37 23.03
CA MET A 126 9.71 2.16 22.16
C MET A 126 10.24 3.37 22.92
N ASN A 127 11.56 3.50 22.94
CA ASN A 127 12.28 4.58 23.61
C ASN A 127 12.94 5.56 22.61
N SER A 128 12.84 5.30 21.30
CA SER A 128 13.47 6.11 20.25
C SER A 128 12.57 6.29 19.03
N ALA A 129 12.80 7.39 18.31
CA ALA A 129 12.19 7.71 17.04
C ALA A 129 13.28 8.16 16.03
N PRO A 130 13.07 7.97 14.71
CA PRO A 130 11.91 7.32 14.08
C PRO A 130 12.02 5.78 14.10
N THR A 131 10.87 5.09 14.12
CA THR A 131 10.78 3.63 14.03
C THR A 131 9.67 3.25 13.04
N PHE A 132 9.91 2.29 12.14
CA PHE A 132 8.90 1.82 11.18
C PHE A 132 8.47 0.38 11.51
N LEU A 133 7.16 0.17 11.67
CA LEU A 133 6.57 -1.13 11.95
C LEU A 133 5.49 -1.48 10.92
N HIS A 134 5.41 -2.75 10.57
CA HIS A 134 4.34 -3.33 9.77
C HIS A 134 3.40 -4.13 10.68
N PHE A 135 2.11 -3.81 10.64
CA PHE A 135 1.08 -4.58 11.29
C PHE A 135 0.34 -5.41 10.24
N PRO A 136 0.54 -6.74 10.20
CA PRO A 136 -0.13 -7.58 9.21
C PRO A 136 -1.63 -7.64 9.47
N SER A 137 -2.39 -7.88 8.40
CA SER A 137 -3.85 -8.09 8.45
C SER A 137 -4.25 -9.27 9.35
N LYS A 138 -3.43 -10.32 9.38
CA LYS A 138 -3.63 -11.53 10.19
C LYS A 138 -2.31 -12.02 10.78
N GLY A 139 -2.40 -12.67 11.93
CA GLY A 139 -1.26 -13.28 12.62
C GLY A 139 -0.51 -12.31 13.54
N LYS A 140 0.49 -12.87 14.22
CA LYS A 140 1.37 -12.10 15.12
C LYS A 140 2.47 -11.39 14.30
N PRO A 141 2.88 -10.18 14.68
CA PRO A 141 4.05 -9.53 14.09
C PRO A 141 5.30 -10.41 14.21
N ARG A 142 6.05 -10.51 13.12
CA ARG A 142 7.35 -11.20 13.03
C ARG A 142 8.49 -10.19 13.21
N ARG A 143 9.72 -10.67 13.42
CA ARG A 143 10.90 -9.78 13.49
C ARG A 143 11.06 -8.91 12.25
N SER A 144 10.82 -9.48 11.07
CA SER A 144 10.84 -8.77 9.77
C SER A 144 9.78 -7.69 9.62
N ASP A 145 8.78 -7.63 10.52
CA ASP A 145 7.79 -6.56 10.56
C ASP A 145 8.31 -5.30 11.28
N THR A 146 9.50 -5.36 11.87
CA THR A 146 10.24 -4.19 12.34
C THR A 146 11.31 -3.84 11.32
N TYR A 147 11.31 -2.61 10.84
CA TYR A 147 12.30 -2.16 9.87
C TYR A 147 13.62 -1.80 10.58
N GLU A 148 14.73 -2.35 10.09
CA GLU A 148 16.07 -2.09 10.63
C GLU A 148 16.65 -0.80 10.06
N LEU A 149 16.17 0.32 10.59
CA LEU A 149 16.55 1.68 10.16
C LEU A 149 18.06 1.91 10.15
N GLN A 150 18.76 1.44 11.19
CA GLN A 150 20.20 1.65 11.37
C GLN A 150 21.05 0.97 10.29
N VAL A 151 20.56 -0.12 9.72
CA VAL A 151 21.29 -0.92 8.73
C VAL A 151 20.92 -0.49 7.31
N LYS A 152 19.62 -0.24 7.06
CA LYS A 152 19.09 -0.05 5.71
C LYS A 152 18.93 1.43 5.30
N GLY A 153 18.95 2.36 6.24
CA GLY A 153 18.63 3.77 6.02
C GLY A 153 17.12 3.99 5.83
N PHE A 154 16.70 5.24 5.59
CA PHE A 154 15.29 5.64 5.46
C PHE A 154 14.90 6.15 4.07
N SER A 155 15.68 5.83 3.03
CA SER A 155 15.29 6.24 1.67
C SER A 155 13.97 5.59 1.26
N ALA A 156 13.17 6.31 0.49
CA ALA A 156 11.88 5.86 0.02
C ALA A 156 11.98 4.53 -0.74
N GLU A 157 13.06 4.31 -1.50
CA GLU A 157 13.29 3.06 -2.24
C GLU A 157 13.50 1.86 -1.31
N GLN A 158 14.25 2.06 -0.22
CA GLN A 158 14.52 1.00 0.75
C GLN A 158 13.27 0.64 1.54
N LEU A 159 12.49 1.65 1.92
CA LEU A 159 11.19 1.46 2.55
C LEU A 159 10.21 0.79 1.58
N ALA A 160 10.19 1.16 0.30
CA ALA A 160 9.36 0.53 -0.73
C ALA A 160 9.67 -0.96 -0.90
N ARG A 161 10.97 -1.33 -0.96
CA ARG A 161 11.41 -2.72 -1.01
C ARG A 161 10.93 -3.51 0.20
N TRP A 162 11.08 -2.94 1.39
CA TRP A 162 10.57 -3.58 2.61
C TRP A 162 9.05 -3.75 2.59
N VAL A 163 8.29 -2.74 2.14
CA VAL A 163 6.83 -2.86 1.97
C VAL A 163 6.50 -4.02 1.04
N ALA A 164 7.12 -4.07 -0.14
CA ALA A 164 6.92 -5.13 -1.13
C ALA A 164 7.21 -6.53 -0.56
N ASP A 165 8.34 -6.69 0.14
CA ASP A 165 8.71 -7.96 0.79
C ASP A 165 7.66 -8.40 1.83
N ARG A 166 7.07 -7.46 2.57
CA ARG A 166 6.07 -7.78 3.58
C ARG A 166 4.69 -8.06 2.97
N THR A 167 4.33 -7.38 1.90
CA THR A 167 3.03 -7.55 1.25
C THR A 167 2.98 -8.80 0.37
N ASP A 168 4.03 -9.06 -0.40
CA ASP A 168 4.11 -10.23 -1.29
C ASP A 168 4.19 -11.54 -0.50
N VAL A 169 4.95 -11.58 0.60
CA VAL A 169 4.96 -12.74 1.51
C VAL A 169 3.56 -13.03 2.08
N GLN A 170 2.77 -12.01 2.38
CA GLN A 170 1.40 -12.19 2.89
C GLN A 170 0.41 -12.62 1.79
N GLU A 171 0.63 -12.22 0.54
CA GLU A 171 -0.15 -12.66 -0.60
C GLU A 171 0.20 -14.10 -1.00
N LYS A 172 1.48 -14.43 -1.08
CA LYS A 172 1.97 -15.79 -1.37
C LYS A 172 1.57 -16.81 -0.30
N THR A 173 1.57 -16.40 0.97
CA THR A 173 1.08 -17.28 2.07
C THR A 173 -0.45 -17.51 1.97
N ARG A 174 -1.22 -16.60 1.36
CA ARG A 174 -2.67 -16.77 1.16
C ARG A 174 -3.01 -17.69 -0.02
N HIS A 175 -2.11 -17.85 -0.98
CA HIS A 175 -2.26 -18.73 -2.14
C HIS A 175 -1.53 -20.08 -2.02
N ALA A 176 -0.95 -20.39 -0.86
CA ALA A 176 -0.34 -21.69 -0.63
C ALA A 176 -1.28 -22.62 0.16
N PRO A 177 -1.96 -23.56 -0.53
CA PRO A 177 -2.28 -24.84 0.09
C PRO A 177 -1.75 -26.05 -0.72
N LEU A 178 -0.92 -26.83 -0.01
CA LEU A 178 -0.83 -28.30 0.05
C LEU A 178 -0.01 -29.10 -0.98
N LEU A 179 0.92 -29.88 -0.38
CA LEU A 179 1.63 -31.07 -0.83
C LEU A 179 2.54 -30.97 -2.06
N HIS A 180 3.86 -31.01 -1.81
CA HIS A 180 4.74 -31.87 -2.61
C HIS A 180 4.71 -33.28 -1.99
N PRO A 181 4.23 -34.32 -2.68
CA PRO A 181 4.67 -35.69 -2.41
C PRO A 181 6.09 -35.90 -2.96
N PRO A 182 6.81 -36.93 -2.47
CA PRO A 182 8.24 -37.10 -2.70
C PRO A 182 8.56 -37.62 -4.10
N ASP A 183 9.82 -37.40 -4.48
CA ASP A 183 10.48 -37.78 -5.71
C ASP A 183 10.15 -39.18 -6.23
N HIS A 184 9.70 -39.26 -7.48
CA HIS A 184 9.92 -40.41 -8.35
C HIS A 184 10.45 -39.92 -9.71
N SER A 185 11.77 -39.99 -9.90
CA SER A 185 12.36 -40.07 -11.24
C SER A 185 12.07 -41.47 -11.83
N PRO A 186 11.84 -41.59 -13.14
CA PRO A 186 12.92 -42.11 -13.98
C PRO A 186 13.05 -41.40 -15.34
N ALA A 187 14.28 -41.38 -15.86
CA ALA A 187 14.67 -41.06 -17.24
C ALA A 187 14.43 -42.28 -18.19
N PRO A 188 14.84 -42.32 -19.48
CA PRO A 188 15.20 -41.27 -20.45
C PRO A 188 14.50 -41.43 -21.84
N GLY A 189 14.46 -40.33 -22.62
CA GLY A 189 14.64 -40.31 -24.09
C GLY A 189 13.44 -40.60 -25.02
N GLN A 190 13.02 -39.59 -25.79
CA GLN A 190 12.95 -39.67 -27.27
C GLN A 190 12.85 -38.25 -27.85
N GLY A 191 13.36 -38.06 -29.08
CA GLY A 191 13.77 -36.79 -29.71
C GLY A 191 12.68 -35.79 -30.10
N PRO A 192 13.07 -34.68 -30.76
CA PRO A 192 12.23 -33.50 -30.97
C PRO A 192 11.47 -33.55 -32.30
N GLU A 193 10.22 -33.08 -32.33
CA GLU A 193 9.53 -32.68 -33.57
C GLU A 193 8.26 -31.84 -33.26
N PRO A 194 7.68 -31.10 -34.22
CA PRO A 194 7.87 -29.66 -34.39
C PRO A 194 6.60 -28.85 -34.09
N GLN A 195 6.76 -27.52 -34.01
CA GLN A 195 5.69 -26.55 -33.86
C GLN A 195 5.16 -26.11 -35.23
N GLU A 196 3.86 -26.26 -35.45
CA GLU A 196 3.05 -25.68 -36.52
C GLU A 196 1.84 -25.05 -35.79
N GLU A 197 1.80 -23.73 -35.65
CA GLU A 197 1.20 -22.75 -36.57
C GLU A 197 -0.27 -22.47 -36.20
N GLU A 198 -0.53 -21.31 -35.59
CA GLU A 198 -1.69 -20.48 -35.93
C GLU A 198 -1.40 -19.00 -35.56
N CYS A 199 -0.88 -18.25 -36.54
CA CYS A 199 -1.55 -17.11 -37.20
C CYS A 199 -2.59 -16.32 -36.36
N LEU A 200 -2.71 -14.99 -36.38
CA LEU A 200 -2.17 -13.93 -37.24
C LEU A 200 -2.63 -12.56 -36.68
N HIS A 201 -1.77 -11.54 -36.87
CA HIS A 201 -2.06 -10.12 -37.18
C HIS A 201 -2.97 -9.27 -36.26
N ALA A 202 -2.71 -7.98 -36.05
CA ALA A 202 -1.66 -7.09 -36.52
C ALA A 202 -1.63 -5.85 -35.60
N LYS A 203 -0.43 -5.37 -35.31
CA LYS A 203 -0.13 -3.99 -34.97
C LYS A 203 0.50 -3.40 -36.22
N GLU A 204 -0.02 -2.29 -36.70
CA GLU A 204 0.72 -1.28 -37.48
C GLU A 204 0.38 0.04 -36.77
N ASP A 205 1.27 0.65 -35.99
CA ASP A 205 2.48 1.40 -36.35
C ASP A 205 2.21 2.52 -37.36
N PHE A 206 2.29 3.78 -36.91
CA PHE A 206 2.80 4.84 -37.77
C PHE A 206 3.40 6.00 -36.96
N VAL A 207 4.70 6.23 -37.16
CA VAL A 207 5.47 7.41 -36.76
C VAL A 207 6.15 7.93 -38.02
N LEU A 208 5.81 9.19 -38.35
CA LEU A 208 6.59 10.27 -39.01
C LEU A 208 7.25 10.06 -40.38
N GLU A 209 6.91 10.92 -41.35
CA GLU A 209 7.71 12.07 -41.84
C GLU A 209 7.18 12.63 -43.19
N GLY A 210 7.19 13.96 -43.35
CA GLY A 210 7.43 14.66 -44.63
C GLY A 210 6.24 15.10 -45.52
N GLY A 211 6.07 16.43 -45.72
CA GLY A 211 5.08 17.10 -46.62
C GLY A 211 5.38 17.05 -48.14
N PRO A 212 4.93 17.99 -49.02
CA PRO A 212 4.45 19.37 -48.78
C PRO A 212 3.16 19.82 -49.55
N ASP A 213 2.77 21.08 -49.28
CA ASP A 213 2.03 22.07 -50.09
C ASP A 213 0.59 21.85 -50.61
N MET A 214 -0.37 22.61 -50.04
CA MET A 214 -1.10 23.76 -50.66
C MET A 214 -2.52 23.95 -50.09
N GLY A 215 -2.84 25.20 -49.69
CA GLY A 215 -4.12 25.82 -50.05
C GLY A 215 -5.26 25.92 -49.01
N PHE A 216 -5.25 27.02 -48.26
CA PHE A 216 -6.35 27.99 -48.03
C PHE A 216 -7.72 27.63 -47.36
N LEU A 217 -8.19 28.64 -46.62
CA LEU A 217 -9.49 28.87 -45.92
C LEU A 217 -9.70 28.08 -44.62
N GLY A 218 -9.96 28.66 -43.45
CA GLY A 218 -10.44 30.00 -43.09
C GLY A 218 -11.62 29.86 -42.12
N ALA A 219 -11.43 30.25 -40.85
CA ALA A 219 -12.42 30.59 -39.78
C ALA A 219 -11.76 30.27 -38.42
N ALA A 220 -11.25 31.20 -37.61
CA ALA A 220 -11.83 32.40 -36.99
C ALA A 220 -12.78 32.11 -35.81
N PHE A 221 -12.35 32.62 -34.64
CA PHE A 221 -13.05 32.96 -33.39
C PHE A 221 -13.18 31.89 -32.28
N PRO A 222 -13.19 32.29 -30.99
CA PRO A 222 -12.50 33.44 -30.39
C PRO A 222 -11.72 33.11 -29.10
N MET A 223 -10.62 33.83 -28.90
CA MET A 223 -10.01 34.15 -27.61
C MET A 223 -10.82 35.26 -26.94
N ASP A 224 -10.95 35.19 -25.62
CA ASP A 224 -11.01 36.39 -24.76
C ASP A 224 -10.62 36.02 -23.30
N PRO A 225 -10.26 36.98 -22.44
CA PRO A 225 -8.87 37.09 -21.98
C PRO A 225 -8.77 37.34 -20.46
N SER A 226 -7.54 37.69 -20.04
CA SER A 226 -7.27 38.67 -18.96
C SER A 226 -7.06 38.17 -17.51
N PRO A 227 -6.33 38.94 -16.66
CA PRO A 227 -4.93 38.61 -16.36
C PRO A 227 -4.47 38.80 -14.89
N GLY A 228 -3.22 38.38 -14.61
CA GLY A 228 -2.32 39.03 -13.63
C GLY A 228 -2.33 38.49 -12.18
N ILE A 229 -1.23 38.43 -11.42
CA ILE A 229 0.16 38.89 -11.56
C ILE A 229 1.02 38.15 -10.48
N HIS A 230 2.20 37.62 -10.88
CA HIS A 230 3.52 37.54 -10.19
C HIS A 230 3.64 36.93 -8.75
N HIS A 231 4.67 36.19 -8.32
CA HIS A 231 6.06 35.99 -8.80
C HIS A 231 6.81 34.92 -7.94
N PHE A 232 7.94 34.43 -8.49
CA PHE A 232 9.03 33.63 -7.91
C PHE A 232 8.69 32.14 -7.67
N VAL A 233 9.44 31.16 -8.20
CA VAL A 233 10.84 30.85 -7.85
C VAL A 233 11.62 30.16 -9.01
N ASN A 234 12.86 30.66 -9.20
CA ASN A 234 14.13 30.12 -9.71
C ASN A 234 14.30 29.35 -11.02
N ARG A 235 15.13 29.99 -11.85
CA ARG A 235 15.93 29.50 -12.97
C ARG A 235 17.20 28.84 -12.43
N VAL A 236 17.45 27.58 -12.82
CA VAL A 236 18.73 26.89 -12.58
C VAL A 236 19.74 27.39 -13.62
N ILE A 237 20.86 27.92 -13.13
CA ILE A 237 22.05 28.25 -13.93
C ILE A 237 22.86 26.97 -14.08
N VAL A 238 23.16 26.57 -15.32
CA VAL A 238 24.23 25.61 -15.64
C VAL A 238 25.28 26.38 -16.44
N THR A 239 26.47 26.52 -15.86
CA THR A 239 27.67 26.98 -16.56
C THR A 239 28.36 25.80 -17.23
N PRO A 240 28.96 25.96 -18.42
CA PRO A 240 30.05 25.10 -18.86
C PRO A 240 31.38 25.84 -18.68
N ASN A 241 32.29 25.16 -17.99
CA ASN A 241 33.69 25.51 -17.85
C ASN A 241 34.44 24.85 -19.02
N ILE A 242 35.26 25.59 -19.78
CA ILE A 242 36.45 25.09 -20.52
C ILE A 242 37.31 26.31 -20.90
N SER A 243 38.55 26.28 -20.42
CA SER A 243 39.73 27.10 -20.79
C SER A 243 40.71 26.18 -21.58
N PRO A 244 41.91 26.60 -22.02
CA PRO A 244 42.55 27.93 -21.91
C PRO A 244 42.68 28.69 -23.24
#